data_AF-A0A7S0XB19-F1
#
_entry.id   AF-A0A7S0XB19-F1
#
_cell.length_a   1.000
_cell.length_b   1.000
_cell.length_c   1.000
_cell.angle_alpha   90.00
_cell.angle_beta   90.00
_cell.angle_gamma   90.00
#
_symmetry.space_group_name_H-M   'P 1'
#
loop_
_entity.id
_entity.type
_entity.pdbx_description
1 polymer ?
#
loop_
_entity_poly.entity_id
_entity_poly.type
_entity_poly.pdbx_seq_one_letter_code
_entity_poly.pdbx_strand_id
1 'polypeptide(L)'
;ESFIPDFEKKLKVETGKVVEENIYTIISPDIAASQSITPKNLRSVYGITGYGNSLSSQLIYGSSGQTYKPSDISFFEKKYSLPLNPVDYTIAAPNNSICKTSLITCAEASLDLEYILAIANNATTTYWYTTKSYTTWLYQVGNMTNPPKVISISYGSYETLVAKSQLASFNIEAMKIGLRG
;
A
#
# COMPACT_ATOMS: atom_id res chain seq x y z
N GLU A 1 -22.64 -11.81 10.74
CA GLU A 1 -23.70 -11.84 9.72
C GLU A 1 -23.04 -12.05 8.36
N SER A 2 -23.43 -13.12 7.69
CA SER A 2 -22.89 -13.58 6.41
C SER A 2 -23.57 -12.85 5.25
N PHE A 3 -22.79 -12.18 4.40
CA PHE A 3 -23.31 -11.56 3.18
C PHE A 3 -23.36 -12.59 2.06
N ILE A 4 -24.57 -13.00 1.66
CA ILE A 4 -24.83 -13.84 0.48
C ILE A 4 -25.24 -12.88 -0.64
N PRO A 5 -24.58 -12.86 -1.82
CA PRO A 5 -25.08 -12.10 -2.95
C PRO A 5 -26.24 -12.83 -3.61
N ASP A 6 -27.33 -12.09 -3.81
CA ASP A 6 -28.55 -12.51 -4.47
C ASP A 6 -28.32 -12.78 -5.97
N PHE A 7 -28.76 -13.94 -6.45
CA PHE A 7 -28.63 -14.37 -7.85
C PHE A 7 -29.96 -14.11 -8.58
N GLU A 8 -30.12 -12.94 -9.20
CA GLU A 8 -31.22 -12.73 -10.16
C GLU A 8 -30.77 -12.93 -11.61
N LYS A 9 -31.32 -14.00 -12.19
CA LYS A 9 -31.20 -14.43 -13.58
C LYS A 9 -32.21 -13.67 -14.43
N LYS A 10 -31.79 -12.89 -15.44
CA LYS A 10 -32.68 -12.45 -16.54
C LYS A 10 -32.03 -12.66 -17.90
N LEU A 11 -32.45 -13.74 -18.56
CA LEU A 11 -32.20 -14.05 -19.96
C LEU A 11 -33.10 -13.17 -20.85
N LYS A 12 -32.51 -12.53 -21.86
CA LYS A 12 -33.19 -12.26 -23.14
C LYS A 12 -32.34 -12.86 -24.25
N VAL A 13 -32.96 -13.78 -24.98
CA VAL A 13 -32.40 -14.50 -26.12
C VAL A 13 -32.67 -13.69 -27.38
N GLU A 14 -31.62 -13.27 -28.10
CA GLU A 14 -31.69 -13.00 -29.53
C GLU A 14 -30.40 -13.50 -30.20
N THR A 15 -30.57 -14.60 -30.96
CA THR A 15 -29.74 -15.13 -32.05
C THR A 15 -28.20 -15.03 -31.97
N GLY A 16 -27.57 -16.14 -31.54
CA GLY A 16 -26.53 -16.77 -32.34
C GLY A 16 -25.06 -16.41 -32.11
N LYS A 17 -24.57 -16.52 -30.87
CA LYS A 17 -23.21 -16.99 -30.43
C LYS A 17 -22.87 -16.31 -29.10
N VAL A 18 -22.93 -17.06 -28.00
CA VAL A 18 -22.40 -16.61 -26.70
C VAL A 18 -20.94 -17.03 -26.64
N VAL A 19 -20.04 -16.05 -26.74
CA VAL A 19 -18.69 -16.16 -26.20
C VAL A 19 -18.79 -15.52 -24.82
N GLU A 20 -18.55 -16.28 -23.77
CA GLU A 20 -18.50 -15.78 -22.39
C GLU A 20 -17.29 -14.83 -22.24
N GLU A 21 -17.50 -13.54 -22.48
CA GLU A 21 -16.60 -12.49 -21.96
C GLU A 21 -17.33 -11.79 -20.81
N ASN A 22 -16.87 -12.06 -19.59
CA ASN A 22 -17.33 -11.39 -18.38
C ASN A 22 -16.85 -9.92 -18.38
N ILE A 23 -17.59 -9.04 -19.07
CA ILE A 23 -17.43 -7.59 -18.94
C ILE A 23 -18.33 -7.13 -17.79
N TYR A 24 -17.73 -6.96 -16.61
CA TYR A 24 -18.41 -6.33 -15.48
C TYR A 24 -18.59 -4.84 -15.76
N THR A 25 -19.77 -4.45 -16.25
CA THR A 25 -20.19 -3.04 -16.28
C THR A 25 -21.06 -2.78 -15.05
N ILE A 26 -20.47 -2.21 -14.00
CA ILE A 26 -21.24 -1.69 -12.87
C ILE A 26 -21.77 -0.32 -13.29
N ILE A 27 -23.03 -0.24 -13.69
CA ILE A 27 -23.75 1.04 -13.82
C ILE A 27 -24.72 1.13 -12.64
N SER A 28 -24.37 1.93 -11.64
CA SER A 28 -25.36 2.45 -10.67
C SER A 28 -25.61 3.92 -11.03
N PRO A 29 -26.85 4.34 -11.36
CA PRO A 29 -27.11 5.67 -11.88
C PRO A 29 -27.21 6.80 -10.82
N ASP A 30 -26.77 6.59 -9.57
CA ASP A 30 -26.95 7.59 -8.51
C ASP A 30 -25.76 7.71 -7.52
N ILE A 31 -24.53 7.70 -8.04
CA ILE A 31 -23.38 8.27 -7.30
C ILE A 31 -23.00 9.56 -8.01
N ALA A 32 -23.57 10.67 -7.54
CA ALA A 32 -23.06 12.00 -7.82
C ALA A 32 -21.54 11.99 -7.57
N ALA A 33 -20.75 12.05 -8.65
CA ALA A 33 -19.29 12.07 -8.69
C ALA A 33 -18.63 11.41 -7.48
N SER A 34 -18.27 10.12 -7.55
CA SER A 34 -17.34 9.56 -6.56
C SER A 34 -16.14 10.50 -6.49
N GLN A 35 -15.98 11.20 -5.37
CA GLN A 35 -14.81 12.05 -5.19
C GLN A 35 -13.65 11.08 -5.10
N SER A 36 -12.93 10.90 -6.20
CA SER A 36 -11.71 10.10 -6.21
C SER A 36 -10.86 10.52 -5.00
N ILE A 37 -10.41 9.54 -4.22
CA ILE A 37 -9.41 9.79 -3.20
C ILE A 37 -8.15 10.19 -3.96
N THR A 38 -7.81 11.48 -3.86
CA THR A 38 -6.63 12.06 -4.50
C THR A 38 -5.78 12.70 -3.41
N PRO A 39 -4.47 12.86 -3.64
CA PRO A 39 -3.61 13.60 -2.72
C PRO A 39 -4.16 14.97 -2.33
N LYS A 40 -4.72 15.72 -3.29
CA LYS A 40 -5.34 17.02 -3.05
C LYS A 40 -6.52 16.92 -2.07
N ASN A 41 -7.43 15.97 -2.30
CA ASN A 41 -8.61 15.79 -1.45
C ASN A 41 -8.22 15.31 -0.05
N LEU A 42 -7.28 14.36 0.07
CA LEU A 42 -6.78 13.90 1.37
C LEU A 42 -6.14 15.05 2.15
N ARG A 43 -5.26 15.84 1.52
CA ARG A 43 -4.65 17.00 2.17
C ARG A 43 -5.68 18.01 2.63
N SER A 44 -6.74 18.23 1.84
CA SER A 44 -7.85 19.11 2.20
C SER A 44 -8.64 18.58 3.40
N VAL A 45 -8.99 17.29 3.41
CA VAL A 45 -9.79 16.67 4.49
C VAL A 45 -9.03 16.70 5.82
N TYR A 46 -7.72 16.43 5.79
CA TYR A 46 -6.89 16.39 7.00
C TYR A 46 -6.20 17.72 7.36
N GLY A 47 -6.51 18.81 6.65
CA GLY A 47 -5.92 20.13 6.92
C GLY A 47 -4.39 20.18 6.75
N ILE A 48 -3.83 19.35 5.85
CA ILE A 48 -2.38 19.23 5.66
C ILE A 48 -1.87 20.42 4.85
N THR A 49 -1.17 21.32 5.51
CA THR A 49 -0.46 22.45 4.89
C THR A 49 1.04 22.16 4.87
N GLY A 50 1.69 22.25 3.71
CA GLY A 50 3.10 21.90 3.53
C GLY A 50 3.38 20.43 3.21
N TYR A 51 4.67 20.09 3.21
CA TYR A 51 5.19 18.75 2.97
C TYR A 51 6.10 18.34 4.15
N GLY A 52 6.64 17.13 4.10
CA GLY A 52 7.70 16.69 5.01
C GLY A 52 9.03 17.41 4.74
N ASN A 53 10.09 16.92 5.38
CA ASN A 53 11.46 17.39 5.18
C ASN A 53 12.46 16.28 5.54
N SER A 54 13.74 16.51 5.25
CA SER A 54 14.83 15.54 5.45
C SER A 54 15.14 15.21 6.92
N LEU A 55 14.56 15.93 7.90
CA LEU A 55 14.64 15.56 9.31
C LEU A 55 13.63 14.46 9.68
N SER A 56 12.67 14.19 8.80
CA SER A 56 11.70 13.10 8.94
C SER A 56 12.10 11.92 8.04
N SER A 57 11.94 10.72 8.56
CA SER A 57 12.20 9.49 7.81
C SER A 57 11.02 8.52 7.97
N GLN A 58 10.69 7.85 6.88
CA GLN A 58 9.59 6.91 6.79
C GLN A 58 10.03 5.63 6.13
N LEU A 59 9.51 4.51 6.62
CA LEU A 59 9.79 3.19 6.07
C LEU A 59 8.49 2.45 5.77
N ILE A 60 8.44 1.88 4.58
CA ILE A 60 7.32 1.13 4.05
C ILE A 60 7.74 -0.33 4.02
N TYR A 61 6.99 -1.18 4.71
CA TYR A 61 7.16 -2.61 4.67
C TYR A 61 6.57 -3.19 3.37
N GLY A 62 7.32 -4.03 2.67
CA GLY A 62 6.84 -4.81 1.52
C GLY A 62 7.02 -6.31 1.73
N SER A 63 6.08 -7.13 1.23
CA SER A 63 6.20 -8.60 1.28
C SER A 63 5.32 -9.29 0.23
N SER A 64 5.10 -10.60 0.39
CA SER A 64 4.12 -11.38 -0.38
C SER A 64 4.31 -11.34 -1.91
N GLY A 65 5.56 -11.20 -2.37
CA GLY A 65 5.86 -11.08 -3.80
C GLY A 65 5.38 -9.78 -4.42
N GLN A 66 4.97 -8.80 -3.61
CA GLN A 66 4.54 -7.49 -4.08
C GLN A 66 5.70 -6.50 -4.08
N THR A 67 5.76 -5.66 -5.11
CA THR A 67 6.79 -4.63 -5.26
C THR A 67 6.23 -3.42 -5.99
N TYR A 68 7.03 -2.40 -6.22
CA TYR A 68 6.61 -1.22 -6.97
C TYR A 68 7.53 -1.00 -8.17
N LYS A 69 7.05 -0.20 -9.11
CA LYS A 69 7.86 0.29 -10.22
C LYS A 69 8.11 1.79 -10.03
N PRO A 70 9.38 2.26 -9.98
CA PRO A 70 9.68 3.68 -9.78
C PRO A 70 9.04 4.61 -10.81
N SER A 71 8.83 4.13 -12.06
CA SER A 71 8.12 4.93 -13.07
C SER A 71 6.68 5.24 -12.69
N ASP A 72 6.03 4.34 -11.96
CA ASP A 72 4.61 4.46 -11.62
C ASP A 72 4.43 5.52 -10.54
N ILE A 73 5.36 5.59 -9.58
CA ILE A 73 5.49 6.72 -8.64
C ILE A 73 5.60 8.05 -9.39
N SER A 74 6.55 8.15 -10.33
CA SER A 74 6.75 9.39 -11.10
C SER A 74 5.55 9.74 -11.99
N PHE A 75 4.79 8.73 -12.45
CA PHE A 75 3.56 8.93 -13.21
C PHE A 75 2.44 9.44 -12.30
N PHE A 76 2.28 8.86 -11.12
CA PHE A 76 1.32 9.29 -10.11
C PHE A 76 1.56 10.74 -9.68
N GLU A 77 2.81 11.09 -9.40
CA GLU A 77 3.21 12.44 -9.02
C GLU A 77 2.85 13.45 -10.12
N LYS A 78 3.18 13.14 -11.38
CA LYS A 78 2.80 13.99 -12.53
C LYS A 78 1.28 14.09 -12.69
N LYS A 79 0.57 12.97 -12.60
CA LYS A 79 -0.90 12.90 -12.73
C LYS A 79 -1.59 13.83 -11.72
N TYR A 80 -1.06 13.92 -10.51
CA TYR A 80 -1.63 14.76 -9.45
C TYR A 80 -0.89 16.08 -9.22
N SER A 81 0.00 16.47 -10.15
CA SER A 81 0.77 17.73 -10.08
C SER A 81 1.54 17.90 -8.76
N LEU A 82 2.12 16.79 -8.27
CA LEU A 82 2.97 16.75 -7.09
C LEU A 82 4.44 16.98 -7.47
N PRO A 83 5.28 17.50 -6.54
CA PRO A 83 6.72 17.48 -6.71
C PRO A 83 7.22 16.05 -6.90
N LEU A 84 8.14 15.84 -7.83
CA LEU A 84 8.77 14.54 -8.02
C LEU A 84 9.64 14.21 -6.80
N ASN A 85 9.38 13.08 -6.16
CA ASN A 85 10.06 12.63 -4.96
C ASN A 85 10.24 11.11 -5.01
N PRO A 86 11.35 10.62 -5.58
CA PRO A 86 11.59 9.19 -5.66
C PRO A 86 11.81 8.58 -4.26
N VAL A 87 11.63 7.27 -4.14
CA VAL A 87 12.06 6.51 -2.96
C VAL A 87 13.58 6.60 -2.81
N ASP A 88 14.06 7.06 -1.65
CA ASP A 88 15.50 7.27 -1.40
C ASP A 88 16.28 5.95 -1.28
N TYR A 89 15.70 4.98 -0.58
CA TYR A 89 16.36 3.70 -0.30
C TYR A 89 15.44 2.52 -0.55
N THR A 90 15.98 1.49 -1.18
CA THR A 90 15.29 0.23 -1.41
C THR A 90 16.10 -0.93 -0.86
N ILE A 91 15.50 -1.70 0.04
CA ILE A 91 16.14 -2.86 0.67
C ILE A 91 15.45 -4.13 0.18
N ALA A 92 16.23 -5.00 -0.47
CA ALA A 92 15.83 -6.33 -0.92
C ALA A 92 14.58 -6.41 -1.80
N ALA A 93 14.21 -5.33 -2.50
CA ALA A 93 13.06 -5.33 -3.39
C ALA A 93 13.22 -6.32 -4.56
N PRO A 94 12.17 -7.10 -4.89
CA PRO A 94 12.14 -7.95 -6.07
C PRO A 94 12.24 -7.12 -7.36
N ASN A 95 12.61 -7.78 -8.45
CA ASN A 95 12.60 -7.19 -9.78
C ASN A 95 11.19 -6.69 -10.13
N ASN A 96 11.05 -5.41 -10.44
CA ASN A 96 9.77 -4.77 -10.75
C ASN A 96 9.14 -5.19 -12.10
N SER A 97 9.80 -6.05 -12.88
CA SER A 97 9.21 -6.65 -14.08
C SER A 97 7.98 -7.49 -13.77
N ILE A 98 7.84 -7.97 -12.52
CA ILE A 98 6.63 -8.66 -12.04
C ILE A 98 5.39 -7.75 -12.03
N CYS A 99 5.56 -6.43 -12.06
CA CYS A 99 4.45 -5.48 -12.21
C CYS A 99 3.79 -5.54 -13.59
N LYS A 100 4.48 -6.12 -14.59
CA LYS A 100 3.93 -6.27 -15.95
C LYS A 100 3.02 -7.49 -16.07
N THR A 101 3.19 -8.48 -15.18
CA THR A 101 2.51 -9.78 -15.29
C THR A 101 1.20 -9.83 -14.53
N SER A 102 1.01 -8.98 -13.52
CA SER A 102 -0.25 -8.85 -12.79
C SER A 102 -0.35 -7.45 -12.17
N LEU A 103 -1.55 -6.87 -12.15
CA LEU A 103 -1.79 -5.62 -11.44
C LEU A 103 -1.69 -5.82 -9.92
N ILE A 104 -2.02 -7.01 -9.42
CA ILE A 104 -2.06 -7.34 -7.99
C ILE A 104 -0.66 -7.44 -7.36
N THR A 105 0.35 -7.77 -8.17
CA THR A 105 1.75 -7.90 -7.69
C THR A 105 2.38 -6.54 -7.42
N CYS A 106 1.76 -5.43 -7.85
CA CYS A 106 2.29 -4.10 -7.54
C CYS A 106 1.28 -3.13 -6.94
N ALA A 107 0.01 -3.49 -6.87
CA ALA A 107 -1.03 -2.65 -6.29
C ALA A 107 -0.68 -2.15 -4.88
N GLU A 108 -0.32 -3.05 -3.96
CA GLU A 108 -0.10 -2.70 -2.55
C GLU A 108 1.12 -1.77 -2.36
N ALA A 109 2.29 -2.22 -2.80
CA ALA A 109 3.52 -1.44 -2.62
C ALA A 109 3.50 -0.12 -3.41
N SER A 110 2.87 -0.09 -4.60
CA SER A 110 2.66 1.18 -5.30
C SER A 110 1.70 2.08 -4.53
N LEU A 111 0.57 1.57 -4.03
CA LEU A 111 -0.40 2.36 -3.26
C LEU A 111 0.25 3.00 -2.01
N ASP A 112 0.96 2.19 -1.22
CA ASP A 112 1.65 2.66 -0.01
C ASP A 112 2.63 3.79 -0.34
N LEU A 113 3.48 3.59 -1.36
CA LEU A 113 4.52 4.54 -1.73
C LEU A 113 3.94 5.79 -2.40
N GLU A 114 2.98 5.65 -3.32
CA GLU A 114 2.33 6.77 -4.02
C GLU A 114 1.70 7.75 -3.03
N TYR A 115 0.95 7.24 -2.03
CA TYR A 115 0.28 8.11 -1.08
C TYR A 115 1.20 8.67 -0.01
N ILE A 116 2.12 7.88 0.54
CA ILE A 116 3.01 8.40 1.58
C ILE A 116 3.97 9.47 1.03
N LEU A 117 4.46 9.31 -0.21
CA LEU A 117 5.28 10.32 -0.89
C LEU A 117 4.48 11.55 -1.30
N ALA A 118 3.19 11.39 -1.63
CA ALA A 118 2.31 12.50 -1.97
C ALA A 118 1.93 13.37 -0.77
N ILE A 119 1.78 12.75 0.41
CA ILE A 119 1.42 13.45 1.65
C ILE A 119 2.66 14.02 2.34
N ALA A 120 3.68 13.19 2.55
CA ALA A 120 4.92 13.53 3.23
C ALA A 120 6.09 13.66 2.25
N ASN A 121 5.90 14.43 1.18
CA ASN A 121 6.95 14.72 0.21
C ASN A 121 8.20 15.31 0.90
N ASN A 122 9.40 15.06 0.38
CA ASN A 122 10.71 15.39 0.98
C ASN A 122 11.08 14.67 2.29
N ALA A 123 10.22 13.81 2.85
CA ALA A 123 10.64 12.90 3.92
C ALA A 123 11.50 11.77 3.34
N THR A 124 12.60 11.42 4.02
CA THR A 124 13.47 10.34 3.58
C THR A 124 12.70 9.01 3.62
N THR A 125 12.50 8.41 2.47
CA THR A 125 11.62 7.25 2.28
C THR A 125 12.41 5.98 1.98
N THR A 126 12.22 4.96 2.79
CA THR A 126 12.80 3.63 2.58
C THR A 126 11.70 2.62 2.25
N TYR A 127 11.83 1.92 1.13
CA TYR A 127 11.04 0.73 0.86
C TYR A 127 11.83 -0.52 1.26
N TRP A 128 11.33 -1.32 2.21
CA TRP A 128 11.98 -2.54 2.65
C TRP A 128 11.11 -3.75 2.35
N TYR A 129 11.48 -4.51 1.32
CA TYR A 129 10.86 -5.80 1.04
C TYR A 129 11.51 -6.93 1.86
N THR A 130 10.70 -7.81 2.43
CA THR A 130 11.20 -8.99 3.16
C THR A 130 10.25 -10.17 3.04
N THR A 131 10.82 -11.38 3.05
CA THR A 131 10.08 -12.64 3.22
C THR A 131 10.18 -13.19 4.64
N LYS A 132 10.84 -12.47 5.54
CA LYS A 132 10.97 -12.84 6.96
C LYS A 132 9.67 -12.55 7.69
N SER A 133 9.49 -13.20 8.85
CA SER A 133 8.39 -12.88 9.76
C SER A 133 8.44 -11.42 10.22
N TYR A 134 7.27 -10.85 10.55
CA TYR A 134 7.16 -9.49 11.08
C TYR A 134 8.10 -9.24 12.25
N THR A 135 8.16 -10.15 13.22
CA THR A 135 9.04 -10.04 14.39
C THR A 135 10.51 -9.94 14.01
N THR A 136 10.99 -10.82 13.12
CA THR A 136 12.39 -10.82 12.71
C THR A 136 12.74 -9.55 11.93
N TRP A 137 11.85 -9.10 11.05
CA TRP A 137 12.06 -7.86 10.33
C TRP A 137 12.07 -6.64 11.27
N LEU A 138 11.11 -6.57 12.19
CA LEU A 138 11.01 -5.47 13.15
C LEU A 138 12.22 -5.45 14.08
N TYR A 139 12.72 -6.61 14.51
CA TYR A 139 14.01 -6.72 15.22
C TYR A 139 15.19 -6.13 14.41
N GLN A 140 15.22 -6.33 13.08
CA GLN A 140 16.27 -5.73 12.24
C GLN A 140 16.13 -4.21 12.16
N VAL A 141 14.91 -3.68 12.03
CA VAL A 141 14.64 -2.23 12.09
C VAL A 141 15.07 -1.66 13.44
N GLY A 142 14.70 -2.34 14.53
CA GLY A 142 15.06 -1.97 15.90
C GLY A 142 16.56 -1.97 16.20
N ASN A 143 17.38 -2.63 15.38
CA ASN A 143 18.84 -2.62 15.48
C ASN A 143 19.54 -1.59 14.58
N MET A 144 18.81 -0.83 13.75
CA MET A 144 19.40 0.27 13.00
C MET A 144 19.93 1.34 13.96
N THR A 145 21.08 1.95 13.67
CA THR A 145 21.62 3.05 14.49
C THR A 145 20.61 4.19 14.61
N ASN A 146 19.97 4.56 13.49
CA ASN A 146 18.91 5.56 13.41
C ASN A 146 17.71 4.96 12.66
N PRO A 147 16.76 4.31 13.35
CA PRO A 147 15.59 3.73 12.70
C PRO A 147 14.69 4.84 12.12
N PRO A 148 13.91 4.53 11.08
CA PRO A 148 12.94 5.46 10.52
C PRO A 148 11.93 5.94 11.56
N LYS A 149 11.56 7.23 11.51
CA LYS A 149 10.64 7.86 12.46
C LYS A 149 9.19 7.44 12.30
N VAL A 150 8.82 7.00 11.11
CA VAL A 150 7.50 6.44 10.81
C VAL A 150 7.69 5.09 10.12
N ILE A 151 6.97 4.08 10.59
CA ILE A 151 6.95 2.74 9.98
C ILE A 151 5.50 2.46 9.55
N SER A 152 5.30 2.24 8.25
CA SER A 152 4.01 1.84 7.67
C SER A 152 4.02 0.37 7.32
N ILE A 153 3.01 -0.36 7.80
CA ILE A 153 2.80 -1.79 7.55
C ILE A 153 1.34 -1.99 7.13
N SER A 154 1.10 -2.17 5.84
CA SER A 154 -0.23 -2.43 5.27
C SER A 154 -0.49 -3.94 5.08
N TYR A 155 0.06 -4.76 5.97
CA TYR A 155 -0.09 -6.21 5.95
C TYR A 155 -0.49 -6.74 7.33
N GLY A 156 -1.31 -7.78 7.34
CA GLY A 156 -1.82 -8.37 8.57
C GLY A 156 -2.24 -9.82 8.39
N SER A 157 -2.57 -10.45 9.52
CA SER A 157 -3.22 -11.75 9.60
C SER A 157 -4.20 -11.73 10.78
N TYR A 158 -5.15 -12.66 10.81
CA TYR A 158 -6.04 -12.82 11.95
C TYR A 158 -5.23 -13.22 13.19
N GLU A 159 -5.33 -12.44 14.27
CA GLU A 159 -4.57 -12.68 15.51
C GLU A 159 -4.81 -14.09 16.08
N THR A 160 -6.03 -14.61 15.94
CA THR A 160 -6.40 -15.97 16.39
C THR A 160 -5.67 -17.08 15.64
N LEU A 161 -5.12 -16.79 14.47
CA LEU A 161 -4.34 -17.73 13.66
C LEU A 161 -2.83 -17.61 13.90
N VAL A 162 -2.39 -16.65 14.72
CA VAL A 162 -0.97 -16.44 15.05
C VAL A 162 -0.68 -17.01 16.43
N ALA A 163 0.44 -17.73 16.57
CA ALA A 163 0.85 -18.26 17.86
C ALA A 163 1.02 -17.14 18.89
N LYS A 164 0.49 -17.32 20.11
CA LYS A 164 0.57 -16.32 21.20
C LYS A 164 2.01 -15.87 21.48
N SER A 165 2.98 -16.78 21.40
CA SER A 165 4.41 -16.48 21.58
C SER A 165 4.98 -15.59 20.47
N GLN A 166 4.49 -15.72 19.24
CA GLN A 166 4.88 -14.86 18.12
C GLN A 166 4.28 -13.46 18.27
N LEU A 167 3.00 -13.36 18.66
CA LEU A 167 2.37 -12.06 18.99
C LEU A 167 3.11 -11.35 20.13
N ALA A 168 3.44 -12.07 21.20
CA ALA A 168 4.20 -11.52 22.32
C ALA A 168 5.59 -11.03 21.90
N SER A 169 6.30 -11.81 21.07
CA SER A 169 7.61 -11.42 20.54
C SER A 169 7.52 -10.18 19.65
N PHE A 170 6.53 -10.11 18.74
CA PHE A 170 6.29 -8.91 17.93
C PHE A 170 6.02 -7.69 18.81
N ASN A 171 5.16 -7.82 19.83
CA ASN A 171 4.85 -6.74 20.75
C ASN A 171 6.10 -6.23 21.49
N ILE A 172 7.01 -7.13 21.90
CA ILE A 172 8.28 -6.74 22.51
C ILE A 172 9.15 -5.92 21.55
N GLU A 173 9.28 -6.35 20.29
CA GLU A 173 10.05 -5.59 19.30
C GLU A 173 9.39 -4.24 18.95
N ALA A 174 8.06 -4.18 18.89
CA ALA A 174 7.32 -2.93 18.69
C ALA A 174 7.51 -1.97 19.87
N MET A 175 7.45 -2.46 21.12
CA MET A 175 7.74 -1.65 22.31
C MET A 175 9.17 -1.12 22.29
N LYS A 176 10.16 -1.94 21.92
CA LYS A 176 11.56 -1.50 21.83
C LYS A 176 11.73 -0.38 20.81
N ILE A 177 11.10 -0.48 19.65
CA ILE A 177 11.15 0.60 18.64
C ILE A 177 10.41 1.84 19.15
N GLY A 178 9.24 1.69 19.77
CA GLY A 178 8.51 2.83 20.34
C GLY A 178 9.32 3.61 21.40
N LEU A 179 10.17 2.92 22.17
CA LEU A 179 11.09 3.57 23.11
C LEU A 179 12.21 4.39 22.43
N ARG A 180 12.41 4.22 21.12
CA ARG A 180 13.40 4.97 20.33
C ARG A 180 12.80 6.21 19.63
N GLY A 181 11.50 6.47 19.85
CA GLY A 181 10.74 7.54 19.21
C GLY A 181 10.69 7.35 17.70
#